data_AF-A0A2E2MXG9-F1
#
_entry.id   AF-A0A2E2MXG9-F1
#
_cell.length_a   1.000
_cell.length_b   1.000
_cell.length_c   1.000
_cell.angle_alpha   90.00
_cell.angle_beta   90.00
_cell.angle_gamma   90.00
#
_symmetry.space_group_name_H-M   'P 1'
#
loop_
_entity.id
_entity.type
_entity.pdbx_description
1 polymer ?
#
loop_
_entity_poly.entity_id
_entity_poly.type
_entity_poly.pdbx_seq_one_letter_code
_entity_poly.pdbx_strand_id
1 'polypeptide(L)'
;MKALFFAVLLSLATVPAIAADWYENGSLHGESALVWQEASDANRLATAGDLIASSFQNDMLIPEISSRIRSVDDIRPLAEELVNQLDAAFEPVDDPSQNRQIYANQKVNETAAMLMIMMGWVDLG
;
A
#
# COMPACT_ATOMS: atom_id res chain seq x y z
N MET A 1 -8.16 26.12 -60.57
CA MET A 1 -7.53 24.96 -59.91
C MET A 1 -6.14 25.37 -59.42
N LYS A 2 -5.96 25.57 -58.11
CA LYS A 2 -4.65 25.58 -57.42
C LYS A 2 -4.95 25.12 -55.99
N ALA A 3 -4.63 23.86 -55.72
CA ALA A 3 -4.86 23.23 -54.43
C ALA A 3 -3.87 23.82 -53.40
N LEU A 4 -4.39 24.36 -52.30
CA LEU A 4 -3.60 24.68 -51.11
C LEU A 4 -3.47 23.40 -50.29
N PHE A 5 -2.25 22.91 -50.13
CA PHE A 5 -1.92 21.86 -49.17
C PHE A 5 -1.72 22.51 -47.79
N PHE A 6 -2.62 22.22 -46.85
CA PHE A 6 -2.42 22.52 -45.43
C PHE A 6 -1.86 21.26 -44.77
N ALA A 7 -0.59 21.30 -44.37
CA ALA A 7 0.02 20.25 -43.55
C ALA A 7 -0.18 20.61 -42.07
N VAL A 8 -1.06 19.89 -41.39
CA VAL A 8 -1.20 19.96 -39.92
C VAL A 8 -0.20 18.98 -39.32
N LEU A 9 0.86 19.49 -38.69
CA LEU A 9 1.76 18.69 -37.88
C LEU A 9 1.11 18.41 -36.52
N LEU A 10 0.72 17.16 -36.29
CA LEU A 10 0.29 16.68 -34.98
C LEU A 10 1.55 16.30 -34.17
N SER A 11 2.04 17.22 -33.35
CA SER A 11 3.13 16.95 -32.40
C SER A 11 2.61 16.07 -31.26
N LEU A 12 2.96 14.78 -31.27
CA LEU A 12 2.80 13.88 -30.12
C LEU A 12 3.76 14.33 -29.02
N ALA A 13 3.26 15.09 -28.04
CA ALA A 13 4.00 15.32 -26.81
C ALA A 13 4.02 14.00 -26.02
N THR A 14 5.13 13.28 -26.06
CA THR A 14 5.37 12.16 -25.15
C THR A 14 5.63 12.74 -23.77
N VAL A 15 4.60 12.76 -22.92
CA VAL A 15 4.80 12.99 -21.49
C VAL A 15 5.61 11.79 -20.97
N PRO A 16 6.81 11.98 -20.40
CA PRO A 16 7.48 10.88 -19.73
C PRO A 16 6.61 10.53 -18.53
N ALA A 17 5.93 9.38 -18.60
CA ALA A 17 5.32 8.76 -17.44
C ALA A 17 6.49 8.33 -16.55
N ILE A 18 6.91 9.20 -15.64
CA ILE A 18 7.70 8.80 -14.48
C ILE A 18 6.70 8.06 -13.61
N ALA A 19 6.48 6.77 -13.91
CA ALA A 19 5.86 5.87 -12.98
C ALA A 19 6.81 5.79 -11.79
N ALA A 20 6.52 6.53 -10.72
CA ALA A 20 7.17 6.27 -9.45
C ALA A 20 6.91 4.80 -9.11
N ASP A 21 7.96 4.06 -8.76
CA ASP A 21 7.79 2.68 -8.32
C ASP A 21 6.84 2.69 -7.12
N TRP A 22 5.76 1.92 -7.22
CA TRP A 22 4.68 1.90 -6.22
C TRP A 22 5.18 1.47 -4.83
N TYR A 23 6.37 0.88 -4.80
CA TYR A 23 7.04 0.26 -3.67
C TYR A 23 8.09 1.18 -3.01
N GLU A 24 8.11 2.47 -3.32
CA GLU A 24 9.04 3.43 -2.70
C GLU A 24 8.39 4.24 -1.58
N ASN A 25 9.20 4.61 -0.56
CA ASN A 25 8.88 5.56 0.50
C ASN A 25 7.81 5.12 1.53
N GLY A 26 7.68 3.81 1.80
CA GLY A 26 6.91 3.32 2.95
C GLY A 26 7.53 3.80 4.28
N SER A 27 6.77 4.52 5.10
CA SER A 27 7.29 5.12 6.33
C SER A 27 6.41 4.94 7.57
N LEU A 28 5.24 4.31 7.45
CA LEU A 28 4.22 4.31 8.51
C LEU A 28 4.36 3.13 9.49
N HIS A 29 5.34 2.24 9.31
CA HIS A 29 5.50 0.99 10.05
C HIS A 29 5.27 1.11 11.56
N GLY A 30 5.99 2.03 12.21
CA GLY A 30 5.92 2.24 13.66
C GLY A 30 4.96 3.36 14.08
N GLU A 31 4.27 3.97 13.12
CA GLU A 31 3.38 5.10 13.34
C GLU A 31 2.02 4.64 13.86
N SER A 32 1.25 5.60 14.37
CA SER A 32 -0.11 5.35 14.85
C SER A 32 -1.12 5.28 13.71
N ALA A 33 -2.27 4.67 14.00
CA ALA A 33 -3.44 4.68 13.13
C ALA A 33 -3.89 6.10 12.75
N LEU A 34 -3.67 7.10 13.60
CA LEU A 34 -3.97 8.50 13.26
C LEU A 34 -3.09 9.00 12.11
N VAL A 35 -1.80 8.67 12.11
CA VAL A 35 -0.88 9.04 11.03
C VAL A 35 -1.24 8.27 9.76
N TRP A 36 -1.69 7.02 9.88
CA TRP A 36 -2.20 6.22 8.76
C TRP A 36 -3.42 6.87 8.09
N GLN A 37 -4.39 7.35 8.88
CA GLN A 37 -5.60 8.02 8.39
C GLN A 37 -5.28 9.28 7.57
N GLU A 38 -4.20 10.01 7.91
CA GLU A 38 -3.78 11.24 7.22
C GLU A 38 -2.80 10.99 6.07
N ALA A 39 -2.26 9.78 5.94
CA ALA A 39 -1.25 9.46 4.95
C ALA A 39 -1.79 9.49 3.51
N SER A 40 -0.88 9.53 2.53
CA SER A 40 -1.23 9.32 1.12
C SER A 40 -1.44 7.83 0.83
N ASP A 41 -2.26 7.52 -0.17
CA ASP A 41 -2.47 6.15 -0.66
C ASP A 41 -1.15 5.48 -1.02
N ALA A 42 -0.23 6.23 -1.64
CA ALA A 42 1.09 5.72 -2.04
C ALA A 42 1.93 5.30 -0.82
N ASN A 43 1.95 6.08 0.27
CA ASN A 43 2.71 5.71 1.47
C ASN A 43 2.07 4.53 2.21
N ARG A 44 0.73 4.48 2.28
CA ARG A 44 0.00 3.32 2.82
C ARG A 44 0.35 2.05 2.05
N LEU A 45 0.28 2.11 0.72
CA LEU A 45 0.58 0.97 -0.14
C LEU A 45 2.04 0.51 -0.02
N ALA A 46 3.00 1.45 -0.07
CA ALA A 46 4.41 1.13 0.10
C ALA A 46 4.70 0.54 1.50
N THR A 47 4.12 1.11 2.56
CA THR A 47 4.27 0.57 3.93
C THR A 47 3.67 -0.85 4.04
N ALA A 48 2.48 -1.08 3.48
CA ALA A 48 1.88 -2.42 3.48
C ALA A 48 2.75 -3.42 2.70
N GLY A 49 3.31 -2.99 1.57
CA GLY A 49 4.27 -3.76 0.79
C GLY A 49 5.49 -4.17 1.61
N ASP A 50 6.11 -3.22 2.31
CA ASP A 50 7.27 -3.46 3.18
C ASP A 50 6.97 -4.42 4.33
N LEU A 51 5.79 -4.34 4.94
CA LEU A 51 5.36 -5.27 5.99
C LEU A 51 5.22 -6.71 5.47
N ILE A 52 4.68 -6.88 4.26
CA ILE A 52 4.56 -8.20 3.63
C ILE A 52 5.92 -8.72 3.19
N ALA A 53 6.76 -7.88 2.59
CA ALA A 53 8.11 -8.24 2.20
C ALA A 53 8.96 -8.65 3.41
N SER A 54 8.85 -7.91 4.51
CA SER A 54 9.49 -8.28 5.77
C SER A 54 8.99 -9.64 6.27
N SER A 55 7.68 -9.89 6.22
CA SER A 55 7.10 -11.18 6.62
C SER A 55 7.57 -12.34 5.75
N PHE A 56 7.70 -12.11 4.44
CA PHE A 56 8.26 -13.06 3.48
C PHE A 56 9.73 -13.35 3.78
N GLN A 57 10.55 -12.32 3.98
CA GLN A 57 11.99 -12.44 4.23
C GLN A 57 12.32 -13.14 5.55
N ASN A 58 11.40 -13.10 6.53
CA ASN A 58 11.54 -13.73 7.83
C ASN A 58 10.85 -15.10 7.89
N ASP A 59 10.46 -15.69 6.75
CA ASP A 59 9.79 -17.00 6.65
C ASP A 59 8.51 -17.10 7.50
N MET A 60 7.82 -15.97 7.73
CA MET A 60 6.59 -15.92 8.53
C MET A 60 5.33 -16.19 7.70
N LEU A 61 5.38 -15.95 6.38
CA LEU A 61 4.26 -16.22 5.49
C LEU A 61 4.10 -17.72 5.24
N ILE A 62 2.85 -18.19 5.25
CA ILE A 62 2.56 -19.59 4.97
C ILE A 62 3.03 -20.01 3.56
N PRO A 63 3.36 -21.29 3.33
CA PRO A 63 3.91 -21.76 2.06
C PRO A 63 3.06 -21.41 0.83
N GLU A 64 1.74 -21.41 0.97
CA GLU A 64 0.81 -21.06 -0.12
C GLU A 64 1.03 -19.61 -0.60
N ILE A 65 1.15 -18.66 0.33
CA ILE A 65 1.39 -17.25 0.02
C ILE A 65 2.83 -17.06 -0.48
N SER A 66 3.82 -17.60 0.24
CA SER A 66 5.24 -17.48 -0.11
C SER A 66 5.56 -18.01 -1.51
N SER A 67 4.93 -19.11 -1.93
CA SER A 67 5.15 -19.71 -3.26
C SER A 67 4.71 -18.82 -4.44
N ARG A 68 3.88 -17.81 -4.17
CA ARG A 68 3.35 -16.87 -5.17
C ARG A 68 4.24 -15.64 -5.35
N ILE A 69 5.17 -15.37 -4.42
CA ILE A 69 6.04 -14.19 -4.44
C ILE A 69 7.36 -14.57 -5.14
N ARG A 70 7.59 -14.01 -6.33
CA ARG A 70 8.85 -14.19 -7.09
C ARG A 70 9.57 -12.88 -7.33
N SER A 71 8.85 -11.78 -7.18
CA SER A 71 9.29 -10.41 -7.41
C SER A 71 8.52 -9.46 -6.50
N VAL A 72 8.97 -8.21 -6.42
CA VAL A 72 8.27 -7.15 -5.70
C VAL A 72 6.85 -6.95 -6.25
N ASP A 73 6.66 -7.02 -7.57
CA ASP A 73 5.34 -6.85 -8.18
C ASP A 73 4.31 -7.90 -7.75
N ASP A 74 4.75 -9.11 -7.38
CA ASP A 74 3.87 -10.15 -6.86
C ASP A 74 3.34 -9.83 -5.43
N ILE A 75 4.01 -8.93 -4.72
CA ILE A 75 3.60 -8.44 -3.38
C ILE A 75 2.45 -7.45 -3.49
N ARG A 76 2.38 -6.69 -4.59
CA ARG A 76 1.39 -5.62 -4.77
C ARG A 76 -0.06 -6.01 -4.46
N PRO A 77 -0.64 -7.09 -5.02
CA PRO A 77 -2.02 -7.46 -4.71
C PRO A 77 -2.22 -7.83 -3.23
N LEU A 78 -1.21 -8.36 -2.55
CA LEU A 78 -1.27 -8.62 -1.11
C LEU A 78 -1.21 -7.29 -0.33
N ALA A 79 -0.39 -6.34 -0.78
CA ALA A 79 -0.28 -5.01 -0.17
C ALA A 79 -1.57 -4.21 -0.32
N GLU A 80 -2.20 -4.23 -1.49
CA GLU A 80 -3.50 -3.59 -1.74
C GLU A 80 -4.57 -4.17 -0.81
N GLU A 81 -4.61 -5.49 -0.64
CA GLU A 81 -5.54 -6.12 0.30
C GLU A 81 -5.23 -5.76 1.76
N LEU A 82 -3.95 -5.75 2.16
CA LEU A 82 -3.57 -5.35 3.52
C LEU A 82 -3.91 -3.88 3.81
N VAL A 83 -3.77 -2.98 2.82
CA VAL A 83 -4.23 -1.58 2.93
C VAL A 83 -5.73 -1.55 3.19
N ASN A 84 -6.54 -2.28 2.44
CA ASN A 84 -8.00 -2.31 2.64
C ASN A 84 -8.37 -2.76 4.06
N GLN A 85 -7.68 -3.77 4.58
CA GLN A 85 -7.93 -4.27 5.94
C GLN A 85 -7.48 -3.27 7.01
N LEU A 86 -6.36 -2.59 6.81
CA LEU A 86 -5.88 -1.53 7.72
C LEU A 86 -6.78 -0.31 7.68
N ASP A 87 -7.24 0.12 6.50
CA ASP A 87 -8.18 1.23 6.34
C ASP A 87 -9.50 0.91 7.08
N ALA A 88 -10.03 -0.31 6.92
CA ALA A 88 -11.22 -0.73 7.65
C ALA A 88 -10.99 -0.79 9.18
N ALA A 89 -9.82 -1.25 9.63
CA ALA A 89 -9.48 -1.29 11.06
C ALA A 89 -9.31 0.12 11.65
N PHE A 90 -8.83 1.07 10.84
CA PHE A 90 -8.50 2.44 11.23
C PHE A 90 -9.50 3.47 10.68
N GLU A 91 -10.74 3.06 10.39
CA GLU A 91 -11.79 3.97 9.91
C GLU A 91 -11.94 5.18 10.86
N PRO A 92 -11.80 6.43 10.37
CA PRO A 92 -11.91 7.60 11.22
C PRO A 92 -13.26 7.72 11.90
N VAL A 93 -13.27 8.12 13.16
CA VAL A 93 -14.49 8.52 13.88
C VAL A 93 -14.72 10.02 13.69
N ASP A 94 -15.98 10.41 13.44
CA ASP A 94 -16.37 11.80 13.15
C ASP A 94 -15.89 12.82 14.21
N ASP A 95 -15.96 12.46 15.50
CA ASP A 95 -15.44 13.33 16.56
C ASP A 95 -13.91 13.21 16.67
N PRO A 96 -13.14 14.29 16.41
CA PRO A 96 -11.68 14.19 16.40
C PRO A 96 -11.06 13.86 17.76
N SER A 97 -11.73 14.20 18.86
CA SER A 97 -11.22 13.90 20.21
C SER A 97 -11.41 12.42 20.53
N GLN A 98 -12.55 11.86 20.18
CA GLN A 98 -12.83 10.44 20.27
C GLN A 98 -11.93 9.63 19.33
N ASN A 99 -11.73 10.08 18.09
CA ASN A 99 -10.84 9.43 17.13
C ASN A 99 -9.42 9.32 17.70
N ARG A 100 -8.88 10.42 18.26
CA ARG A 100 -7.59 10.40 18.97
C ARG A 100 -7.58 9.44 20.15
N GLN A 101 -8.63 9.42 20.97
CA GLN A 101 -8.70 8.53 22.13
C GLN A 101 -8.65 7.04 21.74
N ILE A 102 -9.28 6.67 20.61
CA ILE A 102 -9.34 5.30 20.11
C ILE A 102 -8.01 4.89 19.46
N TYR A 103 -7.45 5.75 18.61
CA TYR A 103 -6.40 5.36 17.65
C TYR A 103 -4.98 5.81 18.00
N ALA A 104 -4.77 6.70 18.97
CA ALA A 104 -3.43 7.23 19.28
C ALA A 104 -2.41 6.16 19.71
N ASN A 105 -2.87 5.05 20.28
CA ASN A 105 -2.00 3.98 20.78
C ASN A 105 -2.02 2.72 19.89
N GLN A 106 -2.75 2.74 18.77
CA GLN A 106 -2.79 1.61 17.84
C GLN A 106 -1.72 1.80 16.77
N LYS A 107 -0.75 0.90 16.68
CA LYS A 107 0.34 0.99 15.70
C LYS A 107 0.07 0.19 14.44
N VAL A 108 0.52 0.72 13.30
CA VAL A 108 0.32 0.12 11.99
C VAL A 108 0.90 -1.29 11.91
N ASN A 109 2.17 -1.49 12.29
CA ASN A 109 2.81 -2.81 12.24
C ASN A 109 2.14 -3.88 13.13
N GLU A 110 1.73 -3.51 14.33
CA GLU A 110 1.08 -4.41 15.29
C GLU A 110 -0.28 -4.86 14.76
N THR A 111 -1.09 -3.91 14.27
CA THR A 111 -2.39 -4.23 13.66
C THR A 111 -2.21 -5.02 12.36
N ALA A 112 -1.24 -4.68 11.52
CA ALA A 112 -0.96 -5.41 10.29
C ALA A 112 -0.57 -6.87 10.56
N ALA A 113 0.27 -7.13 11.57
CA ALA A 113 0.62 -8.48 11.98
C ALA A 113 -0.62 -9.27 12.43
N MET A 114 -1.48 -8.67 13.26
CA MET A 114 -2.73 -9.29 13.69
C MET A 114 -3.66 -9.59 12.51
N LEU A 115 -3.79 -8.66 11.56
CA LEU A 115 -4.61 -8.84 10.35
C LEU A 115 -4.06 -9.95 9.46
N MET A 116 -2.74 -10.01 9.23
CA MET A 116 -2.11 -11.09 8.45
C MET A 116 -2.33 -12.47 9.09
N ILE A 117 -2.35 -12.55 10.43
CA ILE A 117 -2.71 -13.78 11.16
C ILE A 117 -4.20 -14.10 10.94
N MET A 118 -5.10 -13.14 11.10
CA MET A 118 -6.55 -13.34 10.92
C MET A 118 -6.93 -13.72 9.49
N MET A 119 -6.19 -13.21 8.49
CA MET A 119 -6.33 -13.58 7.09
C MET A 119 -5.73 -14.96 6.77
N GLY A 120 -5.05 -15.59 7.72
CA GLY A 120 -4.36 -16.87 7.53
C GLY A 120 -3.12 -16.78 6.64
N TRP A 121 -2.52 -15.59 6.51
CA TRP A 121 -1.29 -15.40 5.73
C TRP A 121 -0.03 -15.73 6.54
N VAL A 122 -0.11 -15.58 7.86
CA VAL A 122 0.96 -15.89 8.82
C VAL A 122 0.46 -16.95 9.80
N ASP A 123 1.31 -17.93 10.10
CA ASP A 123 1.07 -18.93 11.13
C ASP A 123 1.91 -18.59 12.38
N LEU A 124 1.35 -18.85 13.57
CA LEU A 124 2.04 -18.65 14.85
C LEU A 124 2.82 -19.88 15.31
N GLY A 125 2.72 -21.01 14.58
CA GLY A 125 3.39 -22.27 14.88
C GLY A 125 2.62 -23.17 15.85
#